data_AF-A0A7S3KRX4-F1
#
_entry.id   AF-A0A7S3KRX4-F1
#
_cell.length_a   1.000
_cell.length_b   1.000
_cell.length_c   1.000
_cell.angle_alpha   90.00
_cell.angle_beta   90.00
_cell.angle_gamma   90.00
#
_symmetry.space_group_name_H-M   'P 1'
#
loop_
_entity.id
_entity.type
_entity.pdbx_description
1 polymer ?
#
loop_
_entity_poly.entity_id
_entity_poly.type
_entity_poly.pdbx_seq_one_letter_code
_entity_poly.pdbx_strand_id
1 'polypeptide(L)'
;EIFDFFDDDEDCGEDVTQISFIGHSMGGVIIRSALPHLERYKKMFHGFCTLSSPHLGYAACKSKLIKVGLWAFQTWKKQKSIEQLSMKDAEDIEDTFMFKLSQYKGLKWFKHVMLFSSVQDGYVTFDSSRIQIFKNTTLYDPVRESKYIEMATNIFKGC
;
A
#
# COMPACT_ATOMS: atom_id res chain seq x y z
N GLU A 1 4.61 0.20 -30.27
CA GLU A 1 3.57 -0.02 -29.25
C GLU A 1 4.20 0.01 -27.85
N ILE A 2 3.46 -0.25 -26.77
CA ILE A 2 4.04 -0.31 -25.40
C ILE A 2 5.14 -1.39 -25.28
N PHE A 3 5.14 -2.36 -26.20
CA PHE A 3 6.15 -3.41 -26.33
C PHE A 3 7.48 -2.90 -26.90
N ASP A 4 7.47 -1.88 -27.77
CA ASP A 4 8.68 -1.21 -28.26
C ASP A 4 9.45 -0.47 -27.15
N PHE A 5 8.86 -0.29 -25.96
CA PHE A 5 9.55 0.26 -24.78
C PHE A 5 10.43 -0.77 -24.07
N PHE A 6 10.23 -2.05 -24.35
CA PHE A 6 10.97 -3.17 -23.75
C PHE A 6 11.88 -3.89 -24.74
N ASP A 7 11.77 -3.59 -26.04
CA ASP A 7 12.55 -4.18 -27.13
C ASP A 7 13.82 -3.36 -27.46
N ASP A 8 14.36 -2.62 -26.49
CA ASP A 8 15.73 -2.14 -26.57
C ASP A 8 16.63 -3.19 -25.89
N ASP A 9 17.20 -4.09 -26.71
CA ASP A 9 18.39 -4.90 -26.40
C ASP A 9 19.64 -3.99 -26.23
N GLU A 10 19.51 -2.89 -25.47
CA GLU A 10 20.65 -2.24 -24.87
C GLU A 10 21.00 -3.04 -23.61
N ASP A 11 22.11 -3.77 -23.71
CA ASP A 11 22.87 -4.29 -22.58
C ASP A 11 22.92 -3.19 -21.51
N CYS A 12 22.14 -3.34 -20.44
CA CYS A 12 21.98 -2.30 -19.44
C CYS A 12 23.34 -2.15 -18.74
N GLY A 13 24.07 -1.14 -19.20
CA GLY A 13 25.48 -0.91 -18.91
C GLY A 13 25.83 -0.90 -17.43
N GLU A 14 27.11 -1.16 -17.20
CA GLU A 14 27.86 -1.14 -15.93
C GLU A 14 27.12 -0.58 -14.70
N ASP A 15 26.94 -1.48 -13.71
CA ASP A 15 26.51 -1.28 -12.33
C ASP A 15 25.28 -0.36 -12.11
N VAL A 16 24.08 -0.96 -12.06
CA VAL A 16 22.89 -0.30 -11.48
C VAL A 16 23.26 0.29 -10.11
N THR A 17 23.28 1.62 -10.01
CA THR A 17 23.67 2.29 -8.75
C THR A 17 22.46 2.73 -7.92
N GLN A 18 21.31 2.92 -8.57
CA GLN A 18 20.09 3.43 -7.94
C GLN A 18 18.83 2.78 -8.49
N ILE A 19 17.89 2.46 -7.60
CA ILE A 19 16.60 1.86 -7.92
C ILE A 19 15.50 2.71 -7.30
N SER A 20 14.52 3.12 -8.12
CA SER A 20 13.32 3.80 -7.65
C SER A 20 12.07 3.03 -8.07
N PHE A 21 11.08 2.96 -7.19
CA PHE A 21 9.79 2.34 -7.48
C PHE A 21 8.69 3.38 -7.54
N ILE A 22 7.81 3.24 -8.55
CA ILE A 22 6.57 4.00 -8.67
C ILE A 22 5.41 3.02 -8.65
N GLY A 23 4.54 3.16 -7.66
CA GLY A 23 3.34 2.33 -7.50
C GLY A 23 2.07 3.15 -7.69
N HIS A 24 1.14 2.66 -8.50
CA HIS A 24 -0.20 3.24 -8.59
C HIS A 24 -1.23 2.25 -8.03
N SER A 25 -2.22 2.75 -7.28
CA SER A 25 -3.26 1.93 -6.68
C SER A 25 -2.66 0.77 -5.87
N MET A 26 -3.07 -0.48 -6.09
CA MET A 26 -2.51 -1.66 -5.40
C MET A 26 -1.00 -1.85 -5.64
N GLY A 27 -0.40 -1.25 -6.67
CA GLY A 27 1.02 -1.36 -6.98
C GLY A 27 1.93 -0.96 -5.81
N GLY A 28 1.57 0.07 -5.04
CA GLY A 28 2.33 0.47 -3.85
C GLY A 28 2.36 -0.60 -2.74
N VAL A 29 1.27 -1.34 -2.58
CA VAL A 29 1.16 -2.47 -1.63
C VAL A 29 1.99 -3.65 -2.12
N ILE A 30 1.96 -3.94 -3.42
CA ILE A 30 2.78 -4.98 -4.05
C ILE A 30 4.27 -4.69 -3.85
N ILE A 31 4.72 -3.46 -4.15
CA ILE A 31 6.12 -3.07 -3.96
C ILE A 31 6.53 -3.28 -2.50
N ARG A 32 5.74 -2.78 -1.53
CA ARG A 32 6.02 -2.98 -0.10
C ARG A 32 6.15 -4.46 0.28
N SER A 33 5.30 -5.30 -0.28
CA SER A 33 5.31 -6.75 -0.04
C SER A 33 6.57 -7.42 -0.60
N ALA A 34 7.13 -6.88 -1.67
CA ALA A 34 8.36 -7.39 -2.29
C ALA A 34 9.63 -6.96 -1.54
N LEU A 35 9.62 -5.87 -0.78
CA LEU A 35 10.84 -5.30 -0.18
C LEU A 35 11.64 -6.31 0.66
N PRO A 36 11.06 -7.14 1.56
CA PRO A 36 11.85 -8.13 2.29
C PRO A 36 12.64 -9.09 1.39
N HIS A 37 12.14 -9.39 0.19
CA HIS A 37 12.81 -10.25 -0.79
C HIS A 37 13.89 -9.53 -1.61
N LEU A 38 13.91 -8.20 -1.56
CA LEU A 38 14.84 -7.33 -2.28
C LEU A 38 15.91 -6.72 -1.36
N GLU A 39 16.08 -7.23 -0.14
CA GLU A 39 17.00 -6.66 0.85
C GLU A 39 18.45 -6.53 0.36
N ARG A 40 18.90 -7.43 -0.54
CA ARG A 40 20.24 -7.35 -1.15
C ARG A 40 20.50 -6.05 -1.91
N TYR A 41 19.45 -5.38 -2.40
CA TYR A 41 19.53 -4.12 -3.15
C TYR A 41 19.29 -2.88 -2.28
N LYS A 42 19.11 -3.02 -0.96
CA LYS A 42 18.70 -1.91 -0.08
C LYS A 42 19.61 -0.68 -0.15
N LYS A 43 20.90 -0.86 -0.44
CA LYS A 43 21.87 0.25 -0.57
C LYS A 43 21.67 1.07 -1.85
N MET A 44 21.00 0.50 -2.85
CA MET A 44 20.70 1.13 -4.13
C MET A 44 19.32 1.82 -4.11
N PHE A 45 18.49 1.62 -3.09
CA PHE A 45 17.14 2.16 -3.06
C PHE A 45 17.14 3.68 -2.89
N HIS A 46 16.60 4.38 -3.89
CA HIS A 46 16.64 5.83 -3.99
C HIS A 46 15.26 6.44 -3.74
N GLY A 47 14.28 6.16 -4.60
CA GLY A 47 12.93 6.72 -4.51
C GLY A 47 11.82 5.68 -4.36
N PHE A 48 10.85 5.97 -3.51
CA PHE A 48 9.57 5.25 -3.45
C PHE A 48 8.44 6.26 -3.61
N CYS A 49 7.76 6.21 -4.75
CA CYS A 49 6.63 7.07 -5.07
C CYS A 49 5.36 6.23 -5.17
N THR A 50 4.28 6.66 -4.52
CA THR A 50 2.97 6.00 -4.71
C THR A 50 1.84 6.97 -4.96
N LEU A 51 0.93 6.56 -5.83
CA LEU A 51 -0.22 7.32 -6.28
C LEU A 51 -1.50 6.57 -5.88
N SER A 52 -2.24 7.12 -4.91
CA SER A 52 -3.49 6.56 -4.40
C SER A 52 -3.40 5.08 -3.97
N SER A 53 -2.29 4.70 -3.33
CA SER A 53 -2.09 3.32 -2.88
C SER A 53 -2.69 3.08 -1.49
N PRO A 54 -3.51 2.04 -1.28
CA PRO A 54 -4.14 1.75 0.02
C PRO A 54 -3.15 1.13 1.02
N HIS A 55 -2.16 1.89 1.49
CA HIS A 55 -1.09 1.39 2.34
C HIS A 55 -1.56 0.90 3.72
N LEU A 56 -2.73 1.38 4.17
CA LEU A 56 -3.41 0.96 5.40
C LEU A 56 -4.74 0.24 5.09
N GLY A 57 -4.92 -0.19 3.84
CA GLY A 57 -6.12 -0.87 3.37
C GLY A 57 -7.24 0.09 2.94
N TYR A 58 -8.36 -0.48 2.52
CA TYR A 58 -9.60 0.26 2.31
C TYR A 58 -10.22 0.55 3.68
N ALA A 59 -9.94 1.74 4.20
CA ALA A 59 -10.75 2.36 5.23
C ALA A 59 -12.24 2.24 4.88
N ALA A 60 -13.11 2.01 5.86
CA ALA A 60 -14.54 1.83 5.63
C ALA A 60 -15.14 3.05 4.93
N CYS A 61 -15.20 3.01 3.60
CA CYS A 61 -15.53 4.15 2.75
C CYS A 61 -16.86 4.80 3.20
N LYS A 62 -16.89 6.13 3.28
CA LYS A 62 -18.07 6.89 3.75
C LYS A 62 -19.27 6.73 2.82
N SER A 63 -19.05 6.47 1.53
CA SER A 63 -20.13 6.36 0.56
C SER A 63 -20.77 4.97 0.60
N LYS A 64 -22.06 4.92 0.96
CA LYS A 64 -22.88 3.69 0.89
C LYS A 64 -22.89 3.10 -0.52
N LEU A 65 -22.86 3.93 -1.56
CA LEU A 65 -22.80 3.50 -2.97
C LEU A 65 -21.48 2.80 -3.30
N ILE A 66 -20.36 3.33 -2.81
CA ILE A 66 -19.04 2.73 -3.03
C ILE A 66 -18.92 1.43 -2.23
N LYS A 67 -19.45 1.38 -1.00
CA LYS A 67 -19.57 0.13 -0.23
C LYS A 67 -20.39 -0.94 -0.96
N VAL A 68 -21.52 -0.56 -1.56
CA VAL A 68 -22.36 -1.46 -2.38
C VAL A 68 -21.63 -1.88 -3.65
N GLY A 69 -20.91 -0.99 -4.32
CA GLY A 69 -20.10 -1.30 -5.50
C GLY A 69 -18.95 -2.26 -5.20
N LEU A 70 -18.20 -2.04 -4.11
CA LEU A 70 -17.17 -2.96 -3.62
C LEU A 70 -17.76 -4.31 -3.24
N TRP A 71 -18.89 -4.32 -2.53
CA TRP A 71 -19.57 -5.58 -2.18
C TRP A 71 -20.05 -6.33 -3.43
N ALA A 72 -20.62 -5.64 -4.40
CA ALA A 72 -21.03 -6.24 -5.67
C ALA A 72 -19.83 -6.79 -6.46
N PHE A 73 -18.72 -6.05 -6.51
CA PHE A 73 -17.48 -6.49 -7.15
C PHE A 73 -16.86 -7.71 -6.45
N GLN A 74 -16.81 -7.70 -5.12
CA GLN A 74 -16.37 -8.83 -4.28
C GLN A 74 -17.28 -10.06 -4.47
N THR A 75 -18.59 -9.85 -4.63
CA THR A 75 -19.59 -10.92 -4.80
C THR A 75 -19.56 -11.51 -6.21
N TRP A 76 -19.26 -10.69 -7.23
CA TRP A 76 -19.15 -11.14 -8.62
C TRP A 76 -17.81 -11.81 -8.96
N LYS A 77 -16.70 -11.36 -8.36
CA LYS A 77 -15.41 -12.04 -8.45
C LYS A 77 -14.77 -12.00 -7.07
N LYS A 78 -14.68 -13.16 -6.39
CA LYS A 78 -13.95 -13.30 -5.12
C LYS A 78 -12.46 -13.05 -5.34
N GLN A 79 -12.06 -11.79 -5.37
CA GLN A 79 -10.67 -11.38 -5.54
C GLN A 79 -10.01 -11.33 -4.17
N LYS A 80 -9.11 -12.28 -3.92
CA LYS A 80 -8.34 -12.36 -2.66
C LYS A 80 -7.64 -11.05 -2.32
N SER A 81 -7.11 -10.34 -3.32
CA SER A 81 -6.47 -9.04 -3.12
C SER A 81 -7.42 -7.99 -2.55
N ILE A 82 -8.67 -7.92 -3.03
CA ILE A 82 -9.67 -6.97 -2.53
C ILE A 82 -10.11 -7.33 -1.10
N GLU A 83 -10.22 -8.62 -0.78
CA GLU A 83 -10.50 -9.11 0.57
C GLU A 83 -9.38 -8.74 1.55
N GLN A 84 -8.12 -8.96 1.15
CA GLN A 84 -6.92 -8.56 1.90
C GLN A 84 -6.84 -7.04 2.09
N LEU A 85 -7.03 -6.26 1.02
CA LEU A 85 -7.08 -4.80 1.10
C LEU A 85 -8.22 -4.30 2.00
N SER A 86 -9.31 -5.05 2.11
CA SER A 86 -10.43 -4.76 3.01
C SER A 86 -10.22 -5.27 4.44
N MET A 87 -9.10 -5.94 4.74
CA MET A 87 -8.83 -6.61 6.01
C MET A 87 -9.95 -7.57 6.44
N LYS A 88 -10.42 -8.38 5.49
CA LYS A 88 -11.47 -9.39 5.70
C LYS A 88 -10.99 -10.83 5.48
N ASP A 89 -9.70 -10.99 5.24
CA ASP A 89 -9.05 -12.28 4.96
C ASP A 89 -8.73 -13.10 6.23
N ALA A 90 -9.03 -12.56 7.42
CA ALA A 90 -8.92 -13.22 8.72
C ALA A 90 -9.99 -12.66 9.70
N GLU A 91 -10.28 -13.41 10.77
CA GLU A 91 -11.20 -12.97 11.83
C GLU A 91 -10.58 -11.86 12.70
N ASP A 92 -9.37 -12.10 13.20
CA ASP A 92 -8.59 -11.14 13.97
C ASP A 92 -7.80 -10.20 13.04
N ILE A 93 -7.82 -8.90 13.34
CA ILE A 93 -7.18 -7.87 12.51
C ILE A 93 -5.67 -8.12 12.41
N GLU A 94 -5.06 -8.56 13.50
CA GLU A 94 -3.64 -8.88 13.60
C GLU A 94 -3.21 -9.98 12.64
N ASP A 95 -4.15 -10.85 12.26
CA ASP A 95 -3.89 -11.95 11.35
C ASP A 95 -4.11 -11.62 9.88
N THR A 96 -4.70 -10.46 9.59
CA THR A 96 -4.91 -10.00 8.21
C THR A 96 -3.60 -9.70 7.50
N PHE A 97 -3.62 -9.86 6.17
CA PHE A 97 -2.47 -9.55 5.33
C PHE A 97 -1.96 -8.12 5.52
N MET A 98 -2.85 -7.12 5.56
CA MET A 98 -2.44 -5.72 5.65
C MET A 98 -1.80 -5.40 7.00
N PHE A 99 -2.30 -5.97 8.10
CA PHE A 99 -1.67 -5.79 9.41
C PHE A 99 -0.28 -6.41 9.46
N LYS A 100 -0.13 -7.66 8.99
CA LYS A 100 1.18 -8.32 8.87
C LYS A 100 2.15 -7.53 7.99
N LEU A 101 1.68 -7.03 6.84
CA LEU A 101 2.48 -6.19 5.94
C LEU A 101 2.92 -4.87 6.59
N SER A 102 2.15 -4.31 7.54
CA SER A 102 2.54 -3.11 8.27
C SER A 102 3.82 -3.31 9.09
N GLN A 103 4.11 -4.54 9.49
CA GLN A 103 5.27 -4.92 10.30
C GLN A 103 6.52 -5.21 9.44
N TYR A 104 6.37 -5.28 8.11
CA TYR A 104 7.48 -5.60 7.23
C TYR A 104 8.44 -4.42 7.09
N LYS A 105 9.74 -4.72 7.20
CA LYS A 105 10.82 -3.76 6.90
C LYS A 105 10.89 -3.48 5.39
N GLY A 106 11.50 -2.36 5.04
CA GLY A 106 11.86 -2.07 3.64
C GLY A 106 11.70 -0.62 3.25
N LEU A 107 10.61 0.02 3.70
CA LEU A 107 10.28 1.38 3.26
C LEU A 107 11.37 2.40 3.62
N LYS A 108 12.10 2.16 4.70
CA LYS A 108 13.22 2.99 5.19
C LYS A 108 14.51 2.86 4.39
N TRP A 109 14.60 1.89 3.50
CA TRP A 109 15.78 1.75 2.65
C TRP A 109 15.83 2.81 1.55
N PHE A 110 14.70 3.45 1.26
CA PHE A 110 14.62 4.55 0.30
C PHE A 110 15.06 5.87 0.91
N LYS A 111 15.84 6.65 0.14
CA LYS A 111 16.22 8.02 0.51
C LYS A 111 15.04 8.98 0.45
N HIS A 112 14.13 8.77 -0.51
CA HIS A 112 12.97 9.62 -0.75
C HIS A 112 11.69 8.78 -0.77
N VAL A 113 10.73 9.17 0.06
CA VAL A 113 9.40 8.56 0.12
C VAL A 113 8.36 9.63 -0.19
N MET A 114 7.61 9.43 -1.28
CA MET A 114 6.57 10.35 -1.75
C MET A 114 5.25 9.59 -1.84
N LEU A 115 4.25 10.06 -1.09
CA LEU A 115 2.95 9.40 -0.97
C LEU A 115 1.86 10.38 -1.39
N PHE A 116 1.24 10.13 -2.53
CA PHE A 116 0.20 10.97 -3.09
C PHE A 116 -1.17 10.32 -2.93
N SER A 117 -2.16 11.16 -2.68
CA SER A 117 -3.55 10.79 -2.61
C SER A 117 -4.36 11.63 -3.59
N SER A 118 -5.42 11.08 -4.16
CA SER A 118 -6.32 11.82 -5.06
C SER A 118 -7.62 12.19 -4.36
N VAL A 119 -8.08 13.43 -4.55
CA VAL A 119 -9.40 13.89 -4.04
C VAL A 119 -10.54 13.19 -4.76
N GLN A 120 -10.32 12.79 -6.01
CA GLN A 120 -11.26 12.07 -6.84
C GLN A 120 -11.24 10.56 -6.57
N ASP A 121 -10.35 10.05 -5.71
CA ASP A 121 -10.35 8.64 -5.32
C ASP A 121 -11.47 8.37 -4.32
N GLY A 122 -12.50 7.67 -4.79
CA GLY A 122 -13.63 7.26 -3.95
C GLY A 122 -13.36 5.99 -3.12
N TYR A 123 -12.29 5.25 -3.41
CA TYR A 123 -12.01 3.94 -2.82
C TYR A 123 -11.01 4.02 -1.67
N VAL A 124 -9.93 4.77 -1.85
CA VAL A 124 -8.84 4.90 -0.86
C VAL A 124 -8.93 6.23 -0.15
N THR A 125 -8.95 6.21 1.18
CA THR A 125 -8.94 7.45 1.95
C THR A 125 -7.57 8.11 1.92
N PHE A 126 -7.56 9.42 2.14
CA PHE A 126 -6.35 10.23 2.18
C PHE A 126 -5.30 9.73 3.17
N ASP A 127 -5.75 9.31 4.35
CA ASP A 127 -4.92 8.80 5.42
C ASP A 127 -4.30 7.45 5.06
N SER A 128 -5.05 6.55 4.42
CA SER A 128 -4.51 5.28 3.91
C SER A 128 -3.50 5.51 2.79
N SER A 129 -3.80 6.42 1.86
CA SER A 129 -2.90 6.79 0.75
C SER A 129 -1.56 7.37 1.20
N ARG A 130 -1.58 8.16 2.29
CA ARG A 130 -0.40 8.89 2.77
C ARG A 130 0.24 8.29 4.01
N ILE A 131 -0.27 7.16 4.50
CA ILE A 131 0.18 6.52 5.74
C ILE A 131 0.12 7.55 6.90
N GLN A 132 -0.99 8.29 6.96
CA GLN A 132 -1.15 9.39 7.89
C GLN A 132 -1.96 8.95 9.11
N ILE A 133 -1.42 9.20 10.29
CA ILE A 133 -2.16 9.03 11.55
C ILE A 133 -3.11 10.21 11.71
N PHE A 134 -4.41 9.94 11.80
CA PHE A 134 -5.43 10.96 12.06
C PHE A 134 -6.26 10.54 13.27
N LYS A 135 -6.36 11.41 14.28
CA LYS A 135 -7.27 11.23 15.42
C LYS A 135 -8.66 11.70 14.99
N ASN A 136 -9.45 10.83 14.36
CA ASN A 136 -10.88 11.12 14.13
C ASN A 136 -11.70 10.01 14.76
N THR A 137 -12.19 10.31 15.97
CA THR A 137 -13.01 9.47 16.84
C THR A 137 -14.38 9.09 16.27
N THR A 138 -14.67 9.40 15.00
CA THR A 138 -16.00 9.25 14.38
C THR A 138 -16.06 8.22 13.25
N LEU A 139 -14.94 7.66 12.77
CA LEU A 139 -14.92 6.78 11.59
C LEU A 139 -14.71 5.31 11.90
N TYR A 140 -14.16 5.00 13.07
CA TYR A 140 -13.87 3.64 13.50
C TYR A 140 -14.38 3.43 14.93
N ASP A 141 -14.68 2.19 15.28
CA ASP A 141 -14.73 1.83 16.69
C ASP A 141 -13.32 1.99 17.31
N PRO A 142 -13.21 2.20 18.63
CA PRO A 142 -11.94 2.47 19.30
C PRO A 142 -10.87 1.39 19.08
N VAL A 143 -11.28 0.12 18.93
CA VAL A 143 -10.36 -1.00 18.74
C VAL A 143 -9.76 -0.94 17.34
N ARG A 144 -10.59 -0.74 16.31
CA ARG A 144 -10.13 -0.55 14.93
C ARG A 144 -9.27 0.69 14.76
N GLU A 145 -9.60 1.79 15.42
CA GLU A 145 -8.76 3.00 15.42
C GLU A 145 -7.38 2.71 15.99
N SER A 146 -7.32 2.02 17.15
CA SER A 146 -6.06 1.63 17.78
C SER A 146 -5.18 0.79 16.83
N LYS A 147 -5.76 -0.21 16.16
CA LYS A 147 -5.04 -1.05 15.19
C LYS A 147 -4.60 -0.29 13.94
N TYR A 148 -5.41 0.66 13.46
CA TYR A 148 -5.03 1.51 12.34
C TYR A 148 -3.82 2.39 12.65
N ILE A 149 -3.82 3.01 13.84
CA ILE A 149 -2.68 3.79 14.34
C ILE A 149 -1.45 2.91 14.51
N GLU A 150 -1.64 1.69 15.04
CA GLU A 150 -0.57 0.71 15.19
C GLU A 150 0.06 0.35 13.84
N MET A 151 -0.74 0.06 12.80
CA MET A 151 -0.26 -0.23 11.45
C MET A 151 0.53 0.93 10.85
N ALA A 152 -0.01 2.16 10.91
CA ALA A 152 0.69 3.34 10.42
C ALA A 152 2.03 3.55 11.14
N THR A 153 2.04 3.31 12.45
CA THR A 153 3.24 3.40 13.27
C THR A 153 4.24 2.29 12.94
N ASN A 154 3.80 1.06 12.69
CA ASN A 154 4.65 -0.08 12.34
C ASN A 154 5.45 0.17 11.06
N ILE A 155 4.80 0.75 10.04
CA ILE A 155 5.43 1.07 8.75
C ILE A 155 6.64 1.99 8.92
N PHE A 156 6.59 2.88 9.92
CA PHE A 156 7.67 3.80 10.24
C PHE A 156 8.44 3.45 11.52
N LYS A 157 8.15 2.34 12.22
CA LYS A 157 8.85 1.92 13.45
C LYS A 157 10.23 1.33 13.14
N GLY A 158 11.18 1.55 14.05
CA GLY A 158 12.63 1.27 13.87
C GLY A 158 13.42 2.44 13.26
N CYS A 159 13.03 3.67 13.59
CA CYS A 159 13.81 4.89 13.32
C CYS A 159 14.73 5.10 14.51
#